data_AF-A0A090VHR5-F1
#
_entry.id   AF-A0A090VHR5-F1
#
_cell.length_a   1.000
_cell.length_b   1.000
_cell.length_c   1.000
_cell.angle_alpha   90.00
_cell.angle_beta   90.00
_cell.angle_gamma   90.00
#
_symmetry.space_group_name_H-M   'P 1'
#
loop_
_entity.id
_entity.type
_entity.pdbx_description
1 polymer ?
#
loop_
_entity_poly.entity_id
_entity_poly.type
_entity_poly.pdbx_seq_one_letter_code
_entity_poly.pdbx_strand_id
1 'polypeptide(L)'
;MGDVMFNDNNPDGVLDDNDRVYSGSGLPKYEIGYTFSANYKSFDFSMNWYAALGQEIMNGFNAWSYGFGRHKDLLYQWSEANPVTPIPTYRQDIRNHRNFIGYSDLWLEDGSYLRLRQVQVV
;
A
#
# COMPACT_ATOMS: atom_id res chain seq x y z
N MET A 1 -2.89 -24.04 -6.15
CA MET A 1 -2.96 -23.05 -7.26
C MET A 1 -3.73 -21.84 -6.76
N GLY A 2 -3.30 -20.64 -7.14
CA GLY A 2 -3.81 -19.38 -6.59
C GLY A 2 -3.16 -18.95 -5.28
N ASP A 3 -2.05 -19.60 -4.88
CA ASP A 3 -1.31 -19.24 -3.68
C ASP A 3 -0.26 -18.18 -4.01
N VAL A 4 0.06 -17.33 -3.05
CA VAL A 4 1.06 -16.28 -3.23
C VAL A 4 2.43 -16.93 -3.46
N MET A 5 3.19 -16.41 -4.43
CA MET A 5 4.55 -16.85 -4.71
C MET A 5 5.53 -15.85 -4.11
N PHE A 6 6.45 -16.34 -3.27
CA PHE A 6 7.57 -15.58 -2.75
C PHE A 6 8.81 -15.89 -3.57
N ASN A 7 9.69 -14.90 -3.73
CA ASN A 7 10.99 -15.12 -4.35
C ASN A 7 11.94 -15.70 -3.31
N ASP A 8 12.61 -16.78 -3.66
CA ASP A 8 13.77 -17.30 -2.93
C ASP A 8 14.97 -16.41 -3.29
N ASN A 9 15.47 -15.67 -2.30
CA ASN A 9 16.54 -14.68 -2.50
C ASN A 9 17.92 -15.22 -2.13
N ASN A 10 18.01 -16.38 -1.45
CA ASN A 10 19.26 -16.97 -0.97
C ASN A 10 19.62 -18.32 -1.67
N PRO A 11 19.06 -18.52 -2.88
CA PRO A 11 18.80 -19.78 -3.60
C PRO A 11 18.99 -21.12 -2.86
N ASP A 12 18.49 -21.26 -1.64
CA ASP A 12 18.64 -22.50 -0.87
C ASP A 12 17.45 -23.48 -1.05
N GLY A 13 16.40 -23.06 -1.76
CA GLY A 13 15.18 -23.83 -2.00
C GLY A 13 14.22 -23.86 -0.81
N VAL A 14 14.48 -23.09 0.25
CA VAL A 14 13.71 -23.02 1.50
C VAL A 14 13.22 -21.59 1.72
N LEU A 15 11.91 -21.38 1.57
CA LEU A 15 11.29 -20.08 1.83
C LEU A 15 11.19 -19.78 3.33
N ASP A 16 12.15 -19.04 3.87
CA ASP A 16 12.24 -18.66 5.28
C ASP A 16 12.44 -17.14 5.49
N ASP A 17 12.80 -16.75 6.72
CA ASP A 17 12.97 -15.34 7.07
C ASP A 17 14.25 -14.71 6.49
N ASN A 18 15.20 -15.52 6.02
CA ASN A 18 16.41 -15.09 5.33
C ASN A 18 16.13 -14.62 3.90
N ASP A 19 14.97 -14.94 3.33
CA ASP A 19 14.53 -14.44 2.02
C ASP A 19 14.02 -13.00 2.08
N ARG A 20 13.91 -12.40 3.27
CA ARG A 20 13.39 -11.04 3.39
C ARG A 20 14.41 -10.03 2.92
N VAL A 21 13.98 -9.15 2.01
CA VAL A 21 14.78 -8.04 1.49
C VAL A 21 14.22 -6.71 1.95
N TYR A 22 15.07 -5.68 1.91
CA TYR A 22 14.63 -4.32 2.14
C TYR A 22 13.66 -3.90 1.02
N SER A 23 12.41 -3.68 1.41
CA SER A 23 11.30 -3.31 0.52
C SER A 23 10.71 -1.99 0.98
N GLY A 24 11.57 -0.96 1.10
CA GLY A 24 11.12 0.40 1.33
C GLY A 24 11.25 1.00 2.71
N SER A 25 10.83 2.26 2.82
CA SER A 25 10.80 3.03 4.06
C SER A 25 9.47 3.72 4.26
N GLY A 26 8.97 3.72 5.50
CA GLY A 26 7.85 4.56 5.91
C GLY A 26 8.19 6.05 5.99
N LEU A 27 9.47 6.41 5.88
CA LEU A 27 9.91 7.81 5.84
C LEU A 27 9.87 8.33 4.39
N PRO A 28 9.29 9.52 4.16
CA PRO A 28 9.30 10.13 2.83
C PRO A 28 10.72 10.48 2.41
N LYS A 29 11.03 10.24 1.13
CA LYS A 29 12.32 10.64 0.52
C LYS A 29 12.36 12.15 0.29
N TYR A 30 11.22 12.74 -0.04
CA TYR A 30 11.07 14.17 -0.26
C TYR A 30 9.81 14.70 0.40
N GLU A 31 9.93 15.83 1.09
CA GLU A 31 8.81 16.61 1.58
C GLU A 31 8.84 17.99 0.94
N ILE A 32 7.71 18.45 0.42
CA ILE A 32 7.59 19.73 -0.28
C ILE A 32 6.43 20.51 0.33
N GLY A 33 6.69 21.73 0.77
CA GLY A 33 5.66 22.69 1.16
C GLY A 33 5.57 23.81 0.13
N TYR A 34 4.37 24.11 -0.34
CA TYR A 34 4.13 25.21 -1.29
C TYR A 34 2.99 26.09 -0.80
N THR A 35 3.25 27.39 -0.69
CA THR A 35 2.22 28.38 -0.39
C THR A 35 2.02 29.25 -1.62
N PHE A 36 0.79 29.27 -2.13
CA PHE A 36 0.38 30.15 -3.22
C PHE A 36 -0.41 31.30 -2.63
N SER A 37 -0.03 32.54 -2.96
CA SER A 37 -0.77 33.74 -2.59
C SER A 37 -0.95 34.62 -3.81
N ALA A 38 -2.17 35.09 -4.04
CA ALA A 38 -2.51 36.00 -5.12
C ALA A 38 -3.39 37.13 -4.56
N ASN A 39 -3.08 38.36 -4.94
CA ASN A 39 -3.91 39.52 -4.64
C ASN A 39 -4.39 40.13 -5.95
N TYR A 40 -5.69 40.42 -6.03
CA TYR A 40 -6.28 41.13 -7.16
C TYR A 40 -7.38 42.09 -6.68
N LYS A 41 -7.11 43.39 -6.77
CA LYS A 41 -7.99 44.45 -6.25
C LYS A 41 -8.26 44.24 -4.75
N SER A 42 -9.53 44.15 -4.35
CA SER A 42 -9.97 43.91 -2.96
C SER A 42 -10.13 42.42 -2.65
N PHE A 43 -9.49 41.53 -3.42
CA PHE A 43 -9.57 40.08 -3.26
C PHE A 43 -8.18 39.52 -2.95
N ASP A 44 -8.08 38.86 -1.81
CA ASP A 44 -6.91 38.15 -1.33
C ASP A 44 -7.17 36.65 -1.37
N PHE A 45 -6.28 35.92 -2.04
CA PHE A 45 -6.37 34.48 -2.22
C PHE A 45 -5.11 33.82 -1.70
N SER A 46 -5.26 32.78 -0.87
CA SER A 46 -4.13 31.96 -0.43
C SER A 46 -4.46 30.46 -0.38
N MET A 47 -3.46 29.65 -0.70
CA MET A 47 -3.49 28.19 -0.59
C MET A 47 -2.20 27.69 0.03
N ASN A 48 -2.29 26.66 0.86
CA ASN A 48 -1.14 25.95 1.40
C ASN A 48 -1.20 24.47 1.02
N TRP A 49 -0.18 24.01 0.29
CA TRP A 49 -0.01 22.66 -0.20
C TRP A 49 1.17 21.98 0.52
N TYR A 50 1.04 20.68 0.72
CA TYR A 50 2.10 19.84 1.26
C TYR A 50 2.13 18.51 0.51
N ALA A 51 3.30 18.10 0.07
CA ALA A 51 3.53 16.81 -0.55
C ALA A 51 4.57 16.01 0.25
N ALA A 52 4.38 14.70 0.32
CA ALA A 52 5.35 13.75 0.81
C ALA A 52 5.47 12.64 -0.23
N LEU A 53 6.68 12.40 -0.74
CA LEU A 53 6.94 11.54 -1.89
C LEU A 53 7.97 10.46 -1.56
N GLY A 54 7.72 9.25 -2.07
CA GLY A 54 8.66 8.12 -2.03
C GLY A 54 8.66 7.33 -0.74
N GLN A 55 7.65 7.50 0.12
CA GLN A 55 7.37 6.63 1.25
C GLN A 55 6.53 5.42 0.84
N GLU A 56 6.77 4.30 1.49
CA GLU A 56 6.00 3.07 1.35
C GLU A 56 5.27 2.79 2.66
N ILE A 57 3.98 2.50 2.57
CA ILE A 57 3.10 2.31 3.72
C ILE A 57 2.58 0.87 3.70
N MET A 58 2.76 0.17 4.81
CA MET A 58 2.21 -1.18 4.98
C MET A 58 0.75 -1.10 5.41
N ASN A 59 -0.15 -1.64 4.60
CA ASN A 59 -1.58 -1.69 4.88
C ASN A 59 -1.96 -2.93 5.72
N GLY A 60 -1.67 -2.84 7.02
CA GLY A 60 -1.99 -3.91 7.97
C GLY A 60 -3.49 -4.20 8.12
N PHE A 61 -4.35 -3.20 7.85
CA PHE A 61 -5.80 -3.39 7.89
C PHE A 61 -6.28 -4.27 6.74
N ASN A 62 -5.75 -4.07 5.53
CA ASN A 62 -6.01 -4.94 4.39
C ASN A 62 -5.48 -6.35 4.66
N ALA A 63 -4.25 -6.48 5.16
CA ALA A 63 -3.70 -7.79 5.52
C ALA A 63 -4.63 -8.61 6.44
N TRP A 64 -5.14 -7.97 7.49
CA TRP A 64 -6.13 -8.59 8.39
C TRP A 64 -7.47 -8.86 7.71
N SER A 65 -8.00 -7.88 6.98
CA SER A 65 -9.31 -8.00 6.32
C SER A 65 -9.34 -9.14 5.29
N TYR A 66 -8.29 -9.30 4.49
CA TYR A 66 -8.14 -10.42 3.56
C TYR A 66 -7.92 -11.74 4.30
N GLY A 67 -7.05 -11.76 5.31
CA GLY A 67 -6.73 -12.96 6.09
C GLY A 67 -7.92 -13.57 6.85
N PHE A 68 -8.94 -12.78 7.17
CA PHE A 68 -10.17 -13.23 7.83
C PHE A 68 -11.40 -13.29 6.93
N GLY A 69 -11.24 -13.15 5.60
CA GLY A 69 -12.35 -13.32 4.67
C GLY A 69 -13.33 -12.13 4.65
N ARG A 70 -12.92 -10.97 5.16
CA ARG A 70 -13.78 -9.78 5.36
C ARG A 70 -13.62 -8.74 4.26
N HIS A 71 -12.54 -8.81 3.48
CA HIS A 71 -12.32 -7.86 2.40
C HIS A 71 -13.20 -8.19 1.19
N LYS A 72 -13.93 -7.19 0.68
CA LYS A 72 -14.86 -7.33 -0.45
C LYS A 72 -14.17 -7.85 -1.73
N ASP A 73 -12.90 -7.51 -1.92
CA ASP A 73 -12.17 -7.86 -3.15
C ASP A 73 -11.82 -9.35 -3.21
N LEU A 74 -12.02 -10.11 -2.13
CA LEU A 74 -11.95 -11.57 -2.15
C LEU A 74 -12.98 -12.21 -3.10
N LEU A 75 -14.02 -11.48 -3.51
CA LEU A 75 -14.92 -11.88 -4.60
C LEU A 75 -14.17 -12.07 -5.93
N TYR A 76 -13.06 -11.35 -6.13
CA TYR A 76 -12.20 -11.40 -7.32
C TYR A 76 -10.89 -12.17 -7.06
N GLN A 77 -10.87 -13.02 -6.04
CA GLN A 77 -9.73 -13.90 -5.76
C GLN A 77 -9.46 -14.86 -6.92
N TRP A 78 -8.26 -15.44 -6.91
CA TRP A 78 -7.90 -16.47 -7.86
C TRP A 78 -8.85 -17.66 -7.75
N SER A 79 -9.37 -18.08 -8.90
CA SER A 79 -10.14 -19.31 -9.11
C SER A 79 -9.91 -19.81 -10.53
N GLU A 80 -10.29 -21.05 -10.82
CA GLU A 80 -10.19 -21.58 -12.19
C GLU A 80 -10.99 -20.74 -13.21
N ALA A 81 -12.08 -20.11 -12.76
CA ALA A 81 -12.88 -19.18 -13.57
C ALA A 81 -12.31 -17.75 -13.63
N ASN A 82 -11.39 -17.40 -12.72
CA ASN A 82 -10.72 -16.10 -12.66
C ASN A 82 -9.20 -16.27 -12.44
N PRO A 83 -8.45 -16.79 -13.43
CA PRO A 83 -7.05 -17.14 -13.26
C PRO A 83 -6.09 -15.93 -13.33
N VAL A 84 -6.55 -14.79 -13.86
CA VAL A 84 -5.75 -13.57 -14.05
C VAL A 84 -6.16 -12.52 -13.03
N THR A 85 -5.65 -12.64 -11.81
CA THR A 85 -5.92 -11.72 -10.71
C THR A 85 -4.71 -11.61 -9.78
N PRO A 86 -4.40 -10.41 -9.25
CA PRO A 86 -3.35 -10.24 -8.25
C PRO A 86 -3.78 -10.70 -6.85
N ILE A 87 -5.05 -11.12 -6.66
CA ILE A 87 -5.59 -11.50 -5.36
C ILE A 87 -5.45 -13.01 -5.16
N PRO A 88 -4.65 -13.48 -4.19
CA PRO A 88 -4.52 -14.90 -3.88
C PRO A 88 -5.84 -15.52 -3.41
N THR A 89 -5.97 -16.83 -3.55
CA THR A 89 -7.14 -17.59 -3.06
C THR A 89 -7.22 -17.54 -1.54
N TYR A 90 -8.42 -17.26 -1.03
CA TYR A 90 -8.75 -17.35 0.38
C TYR A 90 -8.80 -18.80 0.88
N ARG A 91 -8.04 -19.07 1.95
CA ARG A 91 -7.89 -20.39 2.56
C ARG A 91 -8.47 -20.46 3.97
N GLN A 92 -9.61 -19.79 4.19
CA GLN A 92 -10.45 -19.84 5.40
C GLN A 92 -9.84 -19.26 6.69
N ASP A 93 -8.52 -19.30 6.89
CA ASP A 93 -7.83 -18.72 8.03
C ASP A 93 -6.37 -18.35 7.69
N ILE A 94 -5.96 -17.14 8.06
CA ILE A 94 -4.58 -16.66 7.97
C ILE A 94 -3.57 -17.52 8.75
N ARG A 95 -4.01 -18.21 9.81
CA ARG A 95 -3.17 -19.12 10.62
C ARG A 95 -2.89 -20.44 9.93
N ASN A 96 -3.78 -20.84 9.01
CA ASN A 96 -3.68 -22.11 8.31
C ASN A 96 -2.93 -21.98 6.98
N HIS A 97 -2.82 -20.77 6.42
CA HIS A 97 -2.13 -20.56 5.14
C HIS A 97 -1.47 -19.18 5.03
N ARG A 98 -0.28 -19.13 4.43
CA ARG A 98 0.54 -17.90 4.30
C ARG A 98 0.12 -16.95 3.16
N ASN A 99 -1.06 -17.14 2.54
CA ASN A 99 -1.49 -16.35 1.38
C ASN A 99 -1.68 -14.86 1.69
N PHE A 100 -1.95 -14.54 2.96
CA PHE A 100 -2.16 -13.17 3.41
C PHE A 100 -1.27 -12.81 4.60
N ILE A 101 -0.05 -13.36 4.63
CA ILE A 101 0.91 -13.04 5.69
C ILE A 101 1.19 -11.52 5.72
N GLY A 102 1.10 -10.91 6.89
CA GLY A 102 1.18 -9.45 7.04
C GLY A 102 2.56 -8.84 6.72
N TYR A 103 3.63 -9.63 6.83
CA TYR A 103 5.00 -9.19 6.51
C TYR A 103 5.35 -9.55 5.07
N SER A 104 4.59 -9.02 4.10
CA SER A 104 4.84 -9.24 2.67
C SER A 104 4.61 -7.98 1.85
N ASP A 105 5.28 -7.91 0.70
CA ASP A 105 5.17 -6.80 -0.25
C ASP A 105 3.75 -6.64 -0.82
N LEU A 106 2.91 -7.67 -0.70
CA LEU A 106 1.49 -7.61 -1.08
C LEU A 106 0.73 -6.48 -0.38
N TRP A 107 1.15 -6.12 0.82
CA TRP A 107 0.53 -5.06 1.63
C TRP A 107 1.29 -3.75 1.59
N LEU A 108 2.39 -3.69 0.86
CA LEU A 108 3.18 -2.49 0.72
C LEU A 108 2.57 -1.63 -0.38
N GLU A 109 2.15 -0.42 -0.03
CA GLU A 109 1.51 0.52 -0.93
C GLU A 109 2.37 1.79 -1.06
N ASP A 110 2.38 2.40 -2.24
CA ASP A 110 2.99 3.73 -2.42
C ASP A 110 2.19 4.75 -1.61
N GLY A 111 2.81 5.28 -0.57
CA GLY A 111 2.20 6.26 0.31
C GLY A 111 2.28 7.69 -0.21
N SER A 112 2.91 7.93 -1.37
CA SER A 112 3.12 9.26 -1.94
C SER A 112 1.82 10.04 -2.08
N TYR A 113 1.79 11.27 -1.56
CA TYR A 113 0.59 12.09 -1.60
C TYR A 113 0.88 13.59 -1.75
N LEU A 114 -0.11 14.30 -2.28
CA LEU A 114 -0.22 15.76 -2.27
C LEU A 114 -1.51 16.13 -1.54
N ARG A 115 -1.41 16.98 -0.51
CA ARG A 115 -2.56 17.49 0.22
C ARG A 115 -2.62 19.01 0.18
N LEU A 116 -3.83 19.54 0.07
CA LEU A 116 -4.15 20.94 0.32
C LEU A 116 -4.49 21.08 1.80
N ARG A 117 -3.64 21.77 2.57
CA ARG A 117 -3.85 21.98 4.00
C ARG A 117 -4.84 23.09 4.28
N GLN A 118 -4.83 24.14 3.47
CA GLN A 118 -5.67 25.31 3.67
C GLN A 118 -5.93 26.03 2.35
N VAL A 119 -7.15 26.55 2.20
CA VAL A 119 -7.51 27.57 1.22
C VAL A 119 -8.18 28.70 1.99
N GLN A 120 -7.79 29.93 1.68
CA GLN A 120 -8.40 31.12 2.26
C GLN A 120 -8.64 32.15 1.17
N VAL A 121 -9.76 32.86 1.31
CA VAL A 121 -10.18 33.94 0.46
C VAL A 121 -10.68 35.07 1.37
N VAL A 122 -10.18 36.29 1.17
CA VAL A 122 -10.57 37.51 1.91
C VAL A 122 -10.93 38.62 0.95
#